data_AF-A0A849YYC1-F1
#
_entry.id   AF-A0A849YYC1-F1
#
_cell.length_a   1.000
_cell.length_b   1.000
_cell.length_c   1.000
_cell.angle_alpha   90.00
_cell.angle_beta   90.00
_cell.angle_gamma   90.00
#
_symmetry.space_group_name_H-M   'P 1'
#
loop_
_entity.id
_entity.type
_entity.pdbx_description
1 polymer ?
#
loop_
_entity_poly.entity_id
_entity_poly.type
_entity_poly.pdbx_seq_one_letter_code
_entity_poly.pdbx_strand_id
1 'polypeptide(L)'
;MLRRATTGTAVALDGGLLLSIALPSIDAVFRDATPRTVLNRNLRLFLAGLRHASVPVAYFGREHLSWQRRPIAVGGLEMEPSGALLVEVFFTARGDLAIPRELTTDVERSVDRYGGKATASLGEAAPTKTLLEIADLALEGIAERVGTDPLEVQTSGEVRPDVAVASEISPFPAGARALPPRAVPIGWLDVADTPAGIWVGGDVLAPSYVLGLGRSGPEHAISGGVPMEGASWEDVKRARDTSP
;
A
#
# COMPACT_ATOMS: atom_id res chain seq x y z
N MET A 1 8.17 -3.65 9.78
CA MET A 1 6.93 -4.15 9.17
C MET A 1 6.01 -2.95 9.04
N LEU A 2 5.47 -2.69 7.84
CA LEU A 2 4.57 -1.55 7.63
C LEU A 2 3.14 -2.07 7.52
N ARG A 3 2.22 -1.39 8.21
CA ARG A 3 0.79 -1.59 7.99
C ARG A 3 0.38 -0.72 6.80
N ARG A 4 -0.53 -1.23 5.98
CA ARG A 4 -1.19 -0.48 4.90
C ARG A 4 -2.65 -0.22 5.27
N ALA A 5 -3.21 0.83 4.68
CA ALA A 5 -4.60 1.22 4.88
C ALA A 5 -5.58 0.18 4.32
N THR A 6 -5.18 -0.50 3.24
CA THR A 6 -6.04 -1.44 2.53
C THR A 6 -5.99 -2.84 3.12
N THR A 7 -7.14 -3.51 3.11
CA THR A 7 -7.23 -4.92 3.51
C THR A 7 -6.56 -5.86 2.49
N GLY A 8 -6.30 -7.09 2.94
CA GLY A 8 -5.86 -8.22 2.11
C GLY A 8 -4.57 -8.86 2.61
N THR A 9 -3.98 -9.70 1.78
CA THR A 9 -2.75 -10.42 2.08
C THR A 9 -1.56 -9.50 2.35
N ALA A 10 -0.75 -9.87 3.35
CA ALA A 10 0.54 -9.26 3.62
C ALA A 10 1.61 -9.72 2.60
N VAL A 11 2.49 -8.80 2.20
CA VAL A 11 3.50 -8.98 1.15
C VAL A 11 4.89 -8.58 1.62
N ALA A 12 5.92 -9.20 1.04
CA ALA A 12 7.29 -8.72 1.12
C ALA A 12 7.65 -7.92 -0.14
N LEU A 13 8.41 -6.84 0.05
CA LEU A 13 8.89 -5.97 -1.03
C LEU A 13 10.41 -5.82 -0.90
N ASP A 14 11.16 -6.20 -1.93
CA ASP A 14 12.58 -5.84 -2.11
C ASP A 14 12.67 -4.73 -3.15
N GLY A 15 12.57 -3.49 -2.66
CA GLY A 15 12.12 -2.37 -3.47
C GLY A 15 10.70 -2.61 -4.00
N GLY A 16 10.05 -1.57 -4.52
CA GLY A 16 8.71 -1.79 -5.03
C GLY A 16 8.07 -0.59 -5.68
N LEU A 17 6.98 -0.88 -6.38
CA LEU A 17 6.07 0.11 -6.90
C LEU A 17 4.73 -0.07 -6.19
N LEU A 18 4.22 1.01 -5.63
CA LEU A 18 2.85 1.12 -5.17
C LEU A 18 2.10 2.02 -6.13
N LEU A 19 1.04 1.50 -6.73
CA LEU A 19 0.06 2.30 -7.45
C LEU A 19 -1.20 2.41 -6.59
N SER A 20 -1.67 3.62 -6.35
CA SER A 20 -2.87 3.87 -5.54
C SER A 20 -3.85 4.77 -6.28
N ILE A 21 -5.14 4.46 -6.17
CA ILE A 21 -6.24 5.24 -6.71
C ILE A 21 -7.24 5.49 -5.60
N ALA A 22 -7.45 6.76 -5.27
CA ALA A 22 -8.51 7.21 -4.37
C ALA A 22 -9.70 7.74 -5.19
N LEU A 23 -10.89 7.19 -4.94
CA LEU A 23 -12.13 7.54 -5.64
C LEU A 23 -13.16 8.07 -4.63
N PRO A 24 -13.97 9.07 -5.02
CA PRO A 24 -15.01 9.60 -4.14
C PRO A 24 -16.19 8.63 -3.92
N SER A 25 -16.35 7.66 -4.83
CA SER A 25 -17.36 6.60 -4.75
C SER A 25 -16.91 5.36 -5.54
N ILE A 26 -17.52 4.20 -5.26
CA ILE A 26 -17.20 2.93 -5.94
C ILE A 26 -17.42 2.95 -7.46
N ASP A 27 -18.31 3.82 -7.92
CA ASP A 27 -18.80 3.95 -9.30
C ASP A 27 -18.26 5.20 -10.02
N ALA A 28 -17.35 5.93 -9.37
CA ALA A 28 -16.79 7.20 -9.87
C ALA A 28 -16.19 7.06 -11.27
N VAL A 29 -15.56 5.92 -11.56
CA VAL A 29 -14.95 5.63 -12.87
C VAL A 29 -15.82 4.69 -13.69
N PHE A 30 -16.40 3.67 -13.06
CA PHE A 30 -17.21 2.66 -13.74
C PHE A 30 -18.61 2.64 -13.14
N ARG A 31 -19.59 3.20 -13.85
CA ARG A 31 -21.00 3.29 -13.40
C ARG A 31 -21.65 1.94 -13.09
N ASP A 32 -21.10 0.84 -13.61
CA ASP A 32 -21.58 -0.52 -13.34
C ASP A 32 -20.80 -1.24 -12.22
N ALA A 33 -19.97 -0.51 -11.47
CA ALA A 33 -19.34 -1.00 -10.26
C ALA A 33 -20.38 -1.14 -9.14
N THR A 34 -20.34 -2.29 -8.48
CA THR A 34 -21.16 -2.64 -7.32
C THR A 34 -20.22 -3.09 -6.20
N PRO A 35 -20.68 -3.16 -4.94
CA PRO A 35 -19.83 -3.67 -3.86
C PRO A 35 -19.22 -5.06 -4.14
N ARG A 36 -19.94 -5.92 -4.89
CA ARG A 36 -19.44 -7.25 -5.28
C ARG A 36 -18.42 -7.23 -6.42
N THR A 37 -18.43 -6.19 -7.23
CA THR A 37 -17.59 -6.07 -8.44
C THR A 37 -16.55 -4.97 -8.32
N VAL A 38 -16.52 -4.24 -7.19
CA VAL A 38 -15.72 -3.02 -6.99
C VAL A 38 -14.24 -3.24 -7.30
N LEU A 39 -13.64 -4.32 -6.76
CA LEU A 39 -12.25 -4.64 -7.02
C LEU A 39 -12.02 -5.00 -8.49
N ASN A 40 -12.85 -5.88 -9.06
CA ASN A 40 -12.72 -6.30 -10.47
C ASN A 40 -12.84 -5.12 -11.44
N ARG A 41 -13.75 -4.19 -11.17
CA ARG A 41 -13.99 -3.02 -12.02
C ARG A 41 -12.86 -2.01 -11.87
N ASN A 42 -12.53 -1.61 -10.66
CA ASN A 42 -11.53 -0.57 -10.44
C ASN A 42 -10.10 -1.06 -10.75
N LEU A 43 -9.81 -2.36 -10.66
CA LEU A 43 -8.54 -2.92 -11.13
C LEU A 43 -8.30 -2.73 -12.64
N ARG A 44 -9.35 -2.50 -13.44
CA ARG A 44 -9.19 -2.25 -14.89
C ARG A 44 -8.39 -1.00 -15.20
N LEU A 45 -8.34 -0.02 -14.28
CA LEU A 45 -7.48 1.15 -14.41
C LEU A 45 -6.02 0.73 -14.37
N PHE A 46 -5.62 0.00 -13.33
CA PHE A 46 -4.27 -0.53 -13.19
C PHE A 46 -3.89 -1.44 -14.38
N LEU A 47 -4.81 -2.31 -14.84
CA LEU A 47 -4.55 -3.14 -16.01
C LEU A 47 -4.33 -2.31 -17.29
N ALA A 48 -5.06 -1.20 -17.46
CA ALA A 48 -4.87 -0.30 -18.59
C ALA A 48 -3.52 0.43 -18.50
N GLY A 49 -3.18 0.98 -17.33
CA GLY A 49 -1.89 1.63 -17.07
C GLY A 49 -0.71 0.67 -17.28
N LEU A 50 -0.75 -0.52 -16.69
CA LEU A 50 0.34 -1.49 -16.81
C LEU A 50 0.50 -1.99 -18.24
N ARG A 51 -0.60 -2.14 -19.00
CA ARG A 51 -0.52 -2.42 -20.44
C ARG A 51 0.18 -1.28 -21.19
N HIS A 52 -0.12 -0.03 -20.87
CA HIS A 52 0.56 1.14 -21.42
C HIS A 52 2.07 1.11 -21.09
N ALA A 53 2.44 0.76 -19.85
CA ALA A 53 3.81 0.51 -19.42
C ALA A 53 4.48 -0.75 -20.03
N SER A 54 3.77 -1.48 -20.91
CA SER A 54 4.21 -2.74 -21.51
C SER A 54 4.49 -3.85 -20.48
N VAL A 55 3.75 -3.86 -19.37
CA VAL A 55 3.75 -4.90 -18.34
C VAL A 55 2.43 -5.68 -18.46
N PRO A 56 2.38 -6.77 -19.26
CA PRO A 56 1.13 -7.45 -19.59
C PRO A 56 0.65 -8.31 -18.42
N VAL A 57 -0.15 -7.71 -17.55
CA VAL A 57 -0.76 -8.37 -16.39
C VAL A 57 -2.21 -8.77 -16.65
N ALA A 58 -2.65 -9.82 -15.96
CA ALA A 58 -4.02 -10.31 -15.99
C ALA A 58 -4.59 -10.37 -14.55
N TYR A 59 -5.90 -10.18 -14.44
CA TYR A 59 -6.65 -10.33 -13.20
C TYR A 59 -7.61 -11.51 -13.29
N PHE A 60 -7.52 -12.43 -12.33
CA PHE A 60 -8.31 -13.67 -12.32
C PHE A 60 -9.33 -13.72 -11.18
N GLY A 61 -9.79 -12.56 -10.68
CA GLY A 61 -10.82 -12.51 -9.62
C GLY A 61 -10.31 -12.88 -8.23
N ARG A 62 -9.00 -12.75 -7.99
CA ARG A 62 -8.34 -12.98 -6.69
C ARG A 62 -7.69 -11.69 -6.24
N GLU A 63 -7.19 -11.59 -5.02
CA GLU A 63 -6.49 -10.39 -4.54
C GLU A 63 -5.15 -10.09 -5.23
N HIS A 64 -4.73 -10.83 -6.27
CA HIS A 64 -3.47 -10.60 -6.96
C HIS A 64 -3.62 -10.45 -8.48
N LEU A 65 -2.74 -9.64 -9.06
CA LEU A 65 -2.48 -9.59 -10.50
C LEU A 65 -1.48 -10.67 -10.88
N SER A 66 -1.51 -11.13 -12.13
CA SER A 66 -0.63 -12.19 -12.62
C SER A 66 0.06 -11.82 -13.92
N TRP A 67 1.34 -12.13 -14.02
CA TRP A 67 2.14 -12.10 -15.24
C TRP A 67 2.60 -13.53 -15.55
N GLN A 68 2.38 -14.02 -16.77
CA GLN A 68 2.70 -15.41 -17.16
C GLN A 68 2.17 -16.48 -16.17
N ARG A 69 0.94 -16.28 -15.67
CA ARG A 69 0.27 -17.13 -14.65
C ARG A 69 0.93 -17.13 -13.26
N ARG A 70 1.97 -16.33 -13.03
CA ARG A 70 2.62 -16.10 -11.73
C ARG A 70 2.06 -14.83 -11.09
N PRO A 71 1.70 -14.83 -9.80
CA PRO A 71 1.32 -13.61 -9.09
C PRO A 71 2.46 -12.58 -9.15
N ILE A 72 2.16 -11.34 -9.55
CA ILE A 72 3.17 -10.26 -9.70
C ILE A 72 2.83 -9.01 -8.90
N ALA A 73 1.59 -8.91 -8.43
CA ALA A 73 1.16 -7.80 -7.60
C ALA A 73 0.04 -8.26 -6.67
N VAL A 74 -0.06 -7.66 -5.48
CA VAL A 74 -1.21 -7.83 -4.59
C VAL A 74 -2.02 -6.55 -4.58
N GLY A 75 -3.31 -6.68 -4.83
CA GLY A 75 -4.30 -5.61 -4.76
C GLY A 75 -4.95 -5.54 -3.38
N GLY A 76 -5.16 -4.34 -2.89
CA GLY A 76 -5.96 -4.05 -1.71
C GLY A 76 -7.07 -3.07 -2.02
N LEU A 77 -8.09 -3.08 -1.17
CA LEU A 77 -9.06 -2.01 -1.14
C LEU A 77 -9.44 -1.66 0.30
N GLU A 78 -9.83 -0.41 0.47
CA GLU A 78 -10.49 0.10 1.67
C GLU A 78 -11.63 1.01 1.25
N MET A 79 -12.77 0.93 1.96
CA MET A 79 -13.94 1.75 1.68
C MET A 79 -14.41 2.42 2.96
N GLU A 80 -14.46 3.74 2.92
CA GLU A 80 -14.95 4.57 4.03
C GLU A 80 -16.49 4.50 4.14
N PRO A 81 -17.06 4.77 5.33
CA PRO A 81 -18.51 4.93 5.50
C PRO A 81 -19.14 6.00 4.58
N SER A 82 -18.33 6.96 4.12
CA SER A 82 -18.73 7.98 3.14
C SER A 82 -18.95 7.42 1.73
N GLY A 83 -18.49 6.20 1.45
CA GLY A 83 -18.47 5.59 0.13
C GLY A 83 -17.17 5.85 -0.64
N ALA A 84 -16.25 6.66 -0.11
CA ALA A 84 -14.93 6.84 -0.70
C ALA A 84 -14.16 5.51 -0.71
N LEU A 85 -13.40 5.28 -1.78
CA LEU A 85 -12.72 4.02 -2.04
C LEU A 85 -11.25 4.27 -2.32
N LEU A 86 -10.37 3.58 -1.59
CA LEU A 86 -8.97 3.43 -1.95
C LEU A 86 -8.75 2.05 -2.54
N VAL A 87 -8.09 2.02 -3.69
CA VAL A 87 -7.54 0.79 -4.28
C VAL A 87 -6.04 0.93 -4.40
N GLU A 88 -5.31 -0.06 -3.93
CA GLU A 88 -3.85 -0.10 -3.97
C GLU A 88 -3.38 -1.36 -4.68
N VAL A 89 -2.27 -1.27 -5.42
CA VAL A 89 -1.61 -2.42 -6.03
C VAL A 89 -0.13 -2.35 -5.74
N PHE A 90 0.36 -3.36 -5.02
CA PHE A 90 1.74 -3.48 -4.56
C PHE A 90 2.52 -4.43 -5.45
N PHE A 91 3.68 -3.97 -5.92
CA PHE A 91 4.64 -4.74 -6.68
C PHE A 91 5.99 -4.76 -5.98
N THR A 92 6.65 -5.91 -5.96
CA THR A 92 8.06 -5.98 -5.60
C THR A 92 8.92 -5.68 -6.82
N ALA A 93 9.99 -4.90 -6.62
CA ALA A 93 10.93 -4.60 -7.71
C ALA A 93 11.76 -5.84 -8.05
N ARG A 94 12.17 -6.58 -7.02
CA ARG A 94 12.99 -7.80 -7.09
C ARG A 94 12.47 -8.86 -6.11
N GLY A 95 13.01 -10.08 -6.19
CA GLY A 95 12.69 -11.13 -5.23
C GLY A 95 11.24 -11.64 -5.34
N ASP A 96 10.67 -12.00 -4.19
CA ASP A 96 9.36 -12.67 -4.08
C ASP A 96 8.38 -11.77 -3.31
N LEU A 97 7.12 -11.71 -3.78
CA LEU A 97 6.03 -11.05 -3.06
C LEU A 97 5.59 -11.81 -1.79
N ALA A 98 5.88 -13.10 -1.72
CA ALA A 98 5.63 -13.92 -0.56
C ALA A 98 6.54 -13.50 0.60
N ILE A 99 5.97 -13.46 1.80
CA ILE A 99 6.75 -13.23 3.02
C ILE A 99 7.73 -14.40 3.19
N PRO A 100 9.02 -14.13 3.44
CA PRO A 100 10.00 -15.17 3.74
C PRO A 100 9.50 -16.11 4.83
N ARG A 101 9.71 -17.41 4.67
CA ARG A 101 9.14 -18.43 5.58
C ARG A 101 9.59 -18.21 7.02
N GLU A 102 10.80 -17.69 7.20
CA GLU A 102 11.42 -17.38 8.49
C GLU A 102 10.70 -16.25 9.24
N LEU A 103 9.95 -15.41 8.53
CA LEU A 103 9.21 -14.27 9.07
C LEU A 103 7.70 -14.52 9.20
N THR A 104 7.24 -15.72 8.84
CA THR A 104 5.82 -16.09 8.90
C THR A 104 5.51 -16.91 10.14
N THR A 105 4.28 -16.81 10.64
CA THR A 105 3.76 -17.72 11.68
C THR A 105 3.29 -19.04 11.07
N ASP A 106 3.07 -20.08 11.89
CA ASP A 106 2.49 -21.35 11.43
C ASP A 106 1.11 -21.17 10.80
N VAL A 107 0.31 -20.25 11.34
CA VAL A 107 -1.02 -19.92 10.82
C VAL A 107 -0.90 -19.33 9.41
N GLU A 108 0.00 -18.37 9.20
CA GLU A 108 0.21 -17.78 7.88
C GLU A 108 0.77 -18.79 6.87
N ARG A 109 1.67 -19.66 7.30
CA ARG A 109 2.21 -20.75 6.46
C ARG A 109 1.16 -21.76 6.03
N SER A 110 0.10 -21.94 6.83
CA SER A 110 -0.99 -22.87 6.52
C SER A 110 -1.91 -22.38 5.40
N VAL A 111 -1.84 -21.08 5.04
CA VAL A 111 -2.67 -20.47 4.01
C VAL A 111 -1.91 -20.39 2.70
N ASP A 112 -2.34 -21.14 1.69
CA ASP A 112 -1.79 -21.06 0.34
C ASP A 112 -2.37 -19.85 -0.42
N ARG A 113 -1.80 -18.67 -0.17
CA ARG A 113 -2.25 -17.38 -0.74
C ARG A 113 -2.09 -17.31 -2.27
N TYR A 114 -1.17 -18.10 -2.83
CA TYR A 114 -0.79 -18.05 -4.24
C TYR A 114 -1.20 -19.31 -5.02
N GLY A 115 -1.83 -20.28 -4.38
CA GLY A 115 -2.24 -21.53 -5.02
C GLY A 115 -1.05 -22.38 -5.46
N GLY A 116 0.04 -22.39 -4.68
CA GLY A 116 1.26 -23.14 -4.95
C GLY A 116 2.13 -22.55 -6.05
N LYS A 117 1.82 -21.34 -6.52
CA LYS A 117 2.53 -20.69 -7.63
C LYS A 117 3.68 -19.84 -7.10
N ALA A 118 4.82 -19.91 -7.78
CA ALA A 118 5.90 -18.94 -7.61
C ALA A 118 5.41 -17.54 -8.02
N THR A 119 5.73 -16.52 -7.22
CA THR A 119 5.44 -15.13 -7.57
C THR A 119 6.49 -14.61 -8.56
N ALA A 120 6.28 -13.41 -9.09
CA ALA A 120 7.19 -12.71 -10.00
C ALA A 120 7.38 -11.26 -9.52
N SER A 121 8.50 -10.68 -9.91
CA SER A 121 8.84 -9.28 -9.66
C SER A 121 8.66 -8.40 -10.91
N LEU A 122 8.62 -7.08 -10.73
CA LEU A 122 8.64 -6.14 -11.85
C LEU A 122 9.95 -6.22 -12.65
N GLY A 123 11.08 -6.46 -11.99
CA GLY A 123 12.37 -6.65 -12.66
C GLY A 123 12.38 -7.81 -13.64
N GLU A 124 11.57 -8.85 -13.42
CA GLU A 124 11.40 -9.95 -14.37
C GLU A 124 10.45 -9.59 -15.52
N ALA A 125 9.37 -8.88 -15.22
CA ALA A 125 8.34 -8.55 -16.21
C ALA A 125 8.71 -7.38 -17.13
N ALA A 126 9.55 -6.47 -16.66
CA ALA A 126 9.99 -5.27 -17.38
C ALA A 126 11.49 -4.98 -17.12
N PRO A 127 12.40 -5.88 -17.52
CA PRO A 127 13.83 -5.81 -17.15
C PRO A 127 14.56 -4.58 -17.71
N THR A 128 13.99 -3.91 -18.71
CA THR A 128 14.59 -2.74 -19.36
C THR A 128 14.01 -1.41 -18.89
N LYS A 129 13.11 -1.41 -17.89
CA LYS A 129 12.48 -0.20 -17.36
C LYS A 129 12.77 -0.06 -15.88
N THR A 130 13.01 1.17 -15.44
CA THR A 130 13.04 1.54 -14.04
C THR A 130 11.63 1.56 -13.45
N LEU A 131 11.52 1.51 -12.12
CA LEU A 131 10.23 1.61 -11.43
C LEU A 131 9.52 2.94 -11.71
N LEU A 132 10.28 4.03 -11.81
CA LEU A 132 9.75 5.36 -12.13
C LEU A 132 9.18 5.40 -13.55
N GLU A 133 9.91 4.88 -14.55
CA GLU A 133 9.39 4.80 -15.92
C GLU A 133 8.12 3.94 -16.00
N ILE A 134 8.05 2.83 -15.25
CA ILE A 134 6.82 2.01 -15.17
C ILE A 134 5.69 2.81 -14.53
N ALA A 135 5.96 3.55 -13.46
CA ALA A 135 4.97 4.38 -12.77
C ALA A 135 4.41 5.47 -13.68
N ASP A 136 5.29 6.24 -14.34
CA ASP A 136 4.91 7.33 -15.24
C ASP A 136 4.03 6.82 -16.38
N LEU A 137 4.48 5.77 -17.08
CA LEU A 137 3.70 5.15 -18.16
C LEU A 137 2.38 4.54 -17.67
N ALA A 138 2.35 4.00 -16.45
CA ALA A 138 1.12 3.48 -15.87
C ALA A 138 0.12 4.60 -15.55
N LEU A 139 0.59 5.73 -15.02
CA LEU A 139 -0.22 6.91 -14.77
C LEU A 139 -0.76 7.50 -16.07
N GLU A 140 0.07 7.61 -17.13
CA GLU A 140 -0.36 8.03 -18.46
C GLU A 140 -1.48 7.12 -19.00
N GLY A 141 -1.31 5.80 -18.95
CA GLY A 141 -2.32 4.86 -19.40
C GLY A 141 -3.60 4.85 -18.56
N ILE A 142 -3.51 5.17 -17.26
CA ILE A 142 -4.69 5.39 -16.40
C ILE A 142 -5.43 6.67 -16.80
N ALA A 143 -4.70 7.77 -16.98
CA ALA A 143 -5.27 9.06 -17.38
C ALA A 143 -5.99 8.96 -18.74
N GLU A 144 -5.34 8.33 -19.73
CA GLU A 144 -5.94 8.02 -21.03
C GLU A 144 -7.23 7.20 -20.88
N ARG A 145 -7.22 6.20 -19.99
CA ARG A 145 -8.36 5.31 -19.78
C ARG A 145 -9.57 6.02 -19.18
N VAL A 146 -9.35 6.98 -18.27
CA VAL A 146 -10.40 7.79 -17.63
C VAL A 146 -10.86 8.93 -18.53
N GLY A 147 -10.06 9.30 -19.54
CA GLY A 147 -10.37 10.41 -20.44
C GLY A 147 -10.15 11.78 -19.77
N THR A 148 -9.24 11.82 -18.81
CA THR A 148 -8.81 13.05 -18.13
C THR A 148 -7.41 13.39 -18.60
N ASP A 149 -7.16 14.65 -18.96
CA ASP A 149 -5.79 15.14 -19.00
C ASP A 149 -5.18 14.98 -17.61
N PRO A 150 -3.93 14.51 -17.47
CA PRO A 150 -3.27 14.43 -16.18
C PRO A 150 -3.23 15.84 -15.57
N LEU A 151 -4.14 16.11 -14.63
CA LEU A 151 -4.19 17.37 -13.89
C LEU A 151 -2.94 17.42 -13.03
N GLU A 152 -2.06 18.38 -13.36
CA GLU A 152 -0.87 18.78 -12.61
C GLU A 152 -0.14 17.59 -11.96
N VAL A 153 0.76 16.95 -12.72
CA VAL A 153 1.74 16.04 -12.11
C VAL A 153 2.55 16.87 -11.12
N GLN A 154 2.26 16.75 -9.82
CA GLN A 154 3.17 17.21 -8.79
C GLN A 154 4.39 16.28 -8.81
N THR A 155 5.31 16.55 -9.72
CA THR A 155 6.62 15.89 -9.81
C THR A 155 7.56 16.25 -8.65
N SER A 156 7.06 16.91 -7.59
CA SER A 156 7.87 17.21 -6.41
C SER A 156 7.90 16.01 -5.45
N GLY A 157 8.36 14.87 -5.95
CA GLY A 157 8.89 13.82 -5.09
C GLY A 157 10.40 14.04 -4.98
N GLU A 158 10.86 14.72 -3.93
CA GLU A 158 12.27 14.59 -3.55
C GLU A 158 12.51 13.08 -3.37
N VAL A 159 13.36 12.49 -4.21
CA VAL A 159 13.76 11.08 -4.07
C VAL A 159 14.45 10.98 -2.71
N ARG A 160 13.71 10.55 -1.71
CA ARG A 160 14.26 10.32 -0.38
C ARG A 160 15.11 9.06 -0.46
N PRO A 161 16.31 9.05 0.12
CA PRO A 161 17.12 7.85 0.18
C PRO A 161 16.34 6.73 0.87
N ASP A 162 16.59 5.49 0.46
CA ASP A 162 15.98 4.31 1.07
C ASP A 162 16.10 4.39 2.59
N VAL A 163 14.97 4.37 3.29
CA VAL A 163 14.96 4.35 4.75
C VAL A 163 15.31 2.93 5.18
N ALA A 164 16.55 2.72 5.64
CA ALA A 164 16.96 1.44 6.18
C ALA A 164 16.09 1.06 7.38
N VAL A 165 15.48 -0.14 7.32
CA VAL A 165 14.72 -0.71 8.44
C VAL A 165 15.74 -1.24 9.46
N ALA A 166 16.15 -0.39 10.39
CA ALA A 166 17.17 -0.70 11.40
C ALA A 166 16.60 -1.35 12.67
N SER A 167 15.29 -1.26 12.90
CA SER A 167 14.63 -1.78 14.11
C SER A 167 13.15 -2.09 13.89
N GLU A 168 12.51 -2.73 14.87
CA GLU A 168 11.07 -3.02 14.87
C GLU A 168 10.19 -1.76 14.88
N ILE A 169 10.72 -0.63 15.38
CA ILE A 169 10.04 0.67 15.39
C ILE A 169 10.37 1.50 14.14
N SER A 170 11.21 1.00 13.23
CA SER A 170 11.42 1.67 11.95
C SER A 170 10.09 1.74 11.17
N PRO A 171 9.76 2.88 10.55
CA PRO A 171 10.69 3.92 10.11
C PRO A 171 10.86 5.12 11.07
N PHE A 172 10.51 5.01 12.36
CA PHE A 172 10.77 6.11 13.29
C PHE A 172 12.28 6.47 13.33
N PRO A 173 12.63 7.77 13.25
CA PRO A 173 14.02 8.20 13.37
C PRO A 173 14.64 7.80 14.70
N ALA A 174 15.95 7.61 14.73
CA ALA A 174 16.66 7.31 15.96
C ALA A 174 16.45 8.43 17.00
N GLY A 175 16.09 8.06 18.24
CA GLY A 175 15.78 9.01 19.30
C GLY A 175 14.40 9.68 19.19
N ALA A 176 13.59 9.31 18.20
CA ALA A 176 12.22 9.78 18.09
C ALA A 176 11.33 9.21 19.20
N ARG A 177 10.47 10.05 19.78
CA ARG A 177 9.42 9.63 20.71
C ARG A 177 8.13 9.45 19.93
N ALA A 178 7.71 8.20 19.74
CA ALA A 178 6.44 7.89 19.11
C ALA A 178 5.27 8.60 19.82
N LEU A 179 4.39 9.20 19.03
CA LEU A 179 3.14 9.81 19.46
C LEU A 179 1.96 8.91 19.07
N PRO A 180 0.77 9.12 19.64
CA PRO A 180 -0.42 8.37 19.22
C PRO A 180 -0.68 8.54 17.71
N PRO A 181 -0.99 7.46 16.98
CA PRO A 181 -1.35 7.54 15.56
C PRO A 181 -2.53 8.49 15.31
N ARG A 182 -2.55 9.15 14.15
CA ARG A 182 -3.65 10.04 13.74
C ARG A 182 -4.47 9.39 12.64
N ALA A 183 -5.78 9.29 12.84
CA ALA A 183 -6.68 8.88 11.77
C ALA A 183 -6.68 9.94 10.65
N VAL A 184 -6.62 9.48 9.40
CA VAL A 184 -6.81 10.28 8.19
C VAL A 184 -8.03 9.76 7.44
N PRO A 185 -8.56 10.50 6.44
CA PRO A 185 -9.71 10.02 5.66
C PRO A 185 -9.53 8.64 5.05
N ILE A 186 -8.29 8.19 4.80
CA ILE A 186 -8.02 6.81 4.42
C ILE A 186 -6.74 6.34 5.13
N GLY A 187 -6.91 5.59 6.22
CA GLY A 187 -5.81 5.00 6.97
C GLY A 187 -5.38 5.79 8.22
N TRP A 188 -4.10 5.63 8.58
CA TRP A 188 -3.50 6.15 9.79
C TRP A 188 -2.11 6.72 9.54
N LEU A 189 -1.81 7.83 10.20
CA LEU A 189 -0.49 8.41 10.28
C LEU A 189 0.22 7.97 11.54
N ASP A 190 1.42 7.41 11.38
CA ASP A 190 2.38 7.28 12.45
C ASP A 190 3.04 8.63 12.67
N VAL A 191 3.05 9.11 13.90
CA VAL A 191 3.61 10.42 14.24
C VAL A 191 4.66 10.23 15.32
N ALA A 192 5.79 10.92 15.21
CA ALA A 192 6.78 10.97 16.27
C ALA A 192 7.37 12.35 16.45
N ASP A 193 7.75 12.62 17.69
CA ASP A 193 8.49 13.80 18.10
C ASP A 193 9.99 13.53 17.93
N THR A 194 10.70 14.40 17.22
CA THR A 194 12.14 14.27 16.95
C THR A 194 12.85 15.58 17.29
N PRO A 195 14.19 15.59 17.49
CA PRO A 195 14.94 16.83 17.70
C PRO A 195 14.80 17.84 16.55
N ALA A 196 14.50 17.38 15.34
CA ALA A 196 14.31 18.22 14.16
C ALA A 196 12.84 18.67 13.95
N GLY A 197 11.91 18.22 14.80
CA GLY A 197 10.48 18.51 14.71
C GLY A 197 9.62 17.24 14.65
N ILE A 198 8.40 17.38 14.12
CA ILE A 198 7.47 16.25 13.99
C ILE A 198 7.83 15.43 12.75
N TRP A 199 8.10 14.15 12.98
CA TRP A 199 8.15 13.14 11.94
C TRP A 199 6.75 12.58 11.71
N VAL A 200 6.39 12.40 10.43
CA VAL A 200 5.14 11.75 10.04
C VAL A 200 5.44 10.67 9.00
N GLY A 201 4.89 9.49 9.24
CA GLY A 201 4.83 8.37 8.30
C GLY A 201 3.50 7.63 8.46
N GLY A 202 3.47 6.33 8.15
CA GLY A 202 2.24 5.53 8.16
C GLY A 202 1.67 5.38 6.75
N ASP A 203 0.34 5.26 6.65
CA ASP A 203 -0.36 4.97 5.41
C ASP A 203 -0.09 6.04 4.33
N VAL A 204 0.15 5.58 3.11
CA VAL A 204 0.78 6.35 2.02
C VAL A 204 -0.10 7.50 1.50
N LEU A 205 -1.35 7.61 1.95
CA LEU A 205 -2.32 8.61 1.48
C LEU A 205 -2.94 9.43 2.62
N ALA A 206 -2.11 10.23 3.28
CA ALA A 206 -2.60 11.32 4.09
C ALA A 206 -2.60 12.64 3.29
N PRO A 207 -3.72 13.38 3.23
CA PRO A 207 -3.68 14.75 2.74
C PRO A 207 -2.73 15.59 3.59
N SER A 208 -1.89 16.43 2.96
CA SER A 208 -0.88 17.25 3.64
C SER A 208 -1.45 18.17 4.73
N TYR A 209 -2.74 18.55 4.64
CA TYR A 209 -3.43 19.33 5.67
C TYR A 209 -3.67 18.54 6.98
N VAL A 210 -3.68 17.20 6.95
CA VAL A 210 -3.81 16.36 8.14
C VAL A 210 -2.48 16.27 8.92
N LEU A 211 -1.36 16.64 8.28
CA LEU A 211 -0.03 16.70 8.90
C LEU A 211 0.14 17.87 9.88
N GLY A 212 -0.92 18.65 10.16
CA GLY A 212 -0.89 19.67 11.20
C GLY A 212 -0.04 20.89 10.87
N LEU A 213 0.30 21.14 9.61
CA LEU A 213 0.98 22.35 9.14
C LEU A 213 0.06 23.60 9.08
N GLY A 214 -0.97 23.68 9.95
CA GLY A 214 -1.66 24.95 10.19
C GLY A 214 -3.18 24.96 10.39
N ARG A 215 -3.90 23.84 10.46
CA ARG A 215 -5.33 23.85 10.84
C ARG A 215 -5.74 22.65 11.69
N SER A 216 -6.61 22.91 12.67
CA SER A 216 -7.15 21.95 13.64
C SER A 216 -7.91 20.83 12.92
N GLY A 217 -7.45 19.59 13.08
CA GLY A 217 -8.16 18.40 12.61
C GLY A 217 -9.44 18.13 13.43
N PRO A 218 -10.33 17.24 12.94
CA PRO A 218 -11.54 16.87 13.65
C PRO A 218 -11.15 16.22 14.98
N GLU A 219 -11.56 16.86 16.07
CA GLU A 219 -11.67 16.23 17.38
C GLU A 219 -12.55 15.01 17.17
N HIS A 220 -12.04 13.79 17.32
CA HIS A 220 -12.72 12.53 17.66
C HIS A 220 -11.82 11.35 17.22
N ALA A 221 -10.81 11.03 18.05
CA ALA A 221 -10.24 9.67 18.16
C ALA A 221 -9.55 9.57 19.52
N ILE A 222 -10.35 9.16 20.51
CA ILE A 222 -10.01 9.02 21.91
C ILE A 222 -9.21 7.71 22.14
N SER A 223 -8.22 7.85 23.00
CA SER A 223 -7.41 6.87 23.75
C SER A 223 -7.64 5.36 23.56
N GLY A 224 -6.51 4.66 23.38
CA GLY A 224 -6.30 3.32 23.94
C GLY A 224 -6.64 2.16 23.01
N GLY A 225 -5.62 1.61 22.34
CA GLY A 225 -5.72 0.34 21.61
C GLY A 225 -6.06 0.53 20.13
N VAL A 226 -5.07 0.85 19.32
CA VAL A 226 -5.16 0.62 17.87
C VAL A 226 -4.69 -0.81 17.62
N PRO A 227 -5.58 -1.76 17.28
CA PRO A 227 -5.17 -3.13 16.97
C PRO A 227 -4.39 -3.15 15.64
N MET A 228 -3.22 -3.77 15.66
CA MET A 228 -2.52 -4.30 14.48
C MET A 228 -3.08 -5.70 14.23
N GLU A 229 -3.96 -5.86 13.25
CA GLU A 229 -4.54 -7.18 12.90
C GLU A 229 -5.18 -7.94 14.09
N GLY A 230 -5.75 -7.21 15.06
CA GLY A 230 -6.34 -7.78 16.28
C GLY A 230 -5.37 -7.92 17.46
N ALA A 231 -4.10 -7.59 17.30
CA ALA A 231 -3.08 -7.58 18.37
C ALA A 231 -2.63 -6.14 18.70
N SER A 232 -2.39 -5.85 19.97
CA SER A 232 -1.81 -4.58 20.41
C SER A 232 -0.28 -4.60 20.26
N TRP A 233 0.36 -3.42 20.31
CA TRP A 233 1.83 -3.33 20.39
C TRP A 233 2.39 -4.07 21.63
N GLU A 234 1.61 -4.15 22.70
CA GLU A 234 1.99 -4.93 23.89
C GLU A 234 1.94 -6.44 23.64
N ASP A 235 1.04 -6.93 22.79
CA ASP A 235 0.96 -8.35 22.44
C ASP A 235 2.15 -8.79 21.59
N VAL A 236 2.60 -7.92 20.67
CA VAL A 236 3.82 -8.15 19.86
C VAL A 236 5.07 -8.21 20.74
N LYS A 237 5.22 -7.27 21.69
CA LYS A 237 6.33 -7.30 22.67
C LYS A 237 6.32 -8.56 23.53
N ARG A 238 5.13 -8.94 24.02
CA ARG A 238 4.97 -10.12 24.88
C ARG A 238 5.37 -11.41 24.17
N ALA A 239 4.99 -11.58 22.90
CA ALA A 239 5.34 -12.76 22.10
C ALA A 239 6.87 -12.90 21.88
N ARG A 240 7.56 -11.78 21.67
CA ARG A 240 9.03 -11.74 21.51
C ARG A 240 9.75 -12.17 22.78
N ASP A 241 9.35 -11.62 23.93
CA ASP A 241 10.02 -11.87 25.21
C ASP A 241 9.74 -13.28 25.77
N THR A 242 8.73 -13.98 25.24
CA THR A 242 8.42 -15.39 25.54
C THR A 242 9.04 -16.41 24.58
N SER A 243 9.74 -15.96 23.53
CA SER A 243 10.42 -16.87 22.61
C SER A 243 11.83 -17.17 23.14
N PRO A 244 12.21 -18.46 23.33
CA PRO A 244 13.49 -18.85 23.91
C PRO A 244 14.70 -18.47 23.04
#